data_AF-A0A399CVS3-F1
#
_entry.id   AF-A0A399CVS3-F1
#
_cell.length_a   1.000
_cell.length_b   1.000
_cell.length_c   1.000
_cell.angle_alpha   90.00
_cell.angle_beta   90.00
_cell.angle_gamma   90.00
#
_symmetry.space_group_name_H-M   'P 1'
#
loop_
_entity.id
_entity.type
_entity.pdbx_description
1 polymer ?
#
loop_
_entity_poly.entity_id
_entity_poly.type
_entity_poly.pdbx_seq_one_letter_code
_entity_poly.pdbx_strand_id
1 'polypeptide(L)' 'MKNSIVKNNVSFGEKELEEALVALTSLIDKCEKAKDKLEQSSSQQTLLKRRIKALQIAVSLIKEKI' A
#
# COMPACT_ATOMS: atom_id res chain seq x y z
N MET A 1 -8.47 26.76 -4.86
CA MET A 1 -7.80 26.03 -3.76
C MET A 1 -6.65 25.25 -4.36
N LYS A 2 -5.43 25.82 -4.32
CA LYS A 2 -4.24 25.16 -4.89
C LYS A 2 -3.68 24.23 -3.83
N ASN A 3 -4.02 22.94 -3.90
CA ASN A 3 -3.33 21.93 -3.10
C ASN A 3 -1.96 21.73 -3.75
N SER A 4 -0.97 22.53 -3.33
CA SER A 4 0.43 22.22 -3.58
C SER A 4 0.71 20.89 -2.90
N ILE A 5 0.64 19.79 -3.66
CA ILE A 5 1.32 18.56 -3.31
C ILE A 5 2.78 18.96 -3.29
N VAL A 6 3.30 19.19 -2.09
CA VAL A 6 4.71 19.43 -1.83
C VAL A 6 5.44 18.23 -2.44
N LYS A 7 6.00 18.40 -3.63
CA LYS A 7 6.98 17.46 -4.19
C LYS A 7 8.26 17.67 -3.39
N ASN A 8 8.28 17.11 -2.18
CA ASN A 8 9.52 16.87 -1.48
C ASN A 8 10.29 15.86 -2.34
N ASN A 9 11.37 16.30 -2.98
CA ASN A 9 12.31 15.43 -3.67
C ASN A 9 13.16 14.67 -2.64
N VAL A 10 12.51 13.86 -1.80
CA VAL A 10 13.22 12.89 -0.96
C VAL A 10 13.59 11.74 -1.87
N SER A 11 14.90 11.58 -2.08
CA SER A 11 15.45 10.39 -2.72
C SER A 11 15.70 9.36 -1.62
N PHE A 12 15.11 8.18 -1.76
CA PHE A 12 15.35 7.04 -0.88
C PHE A 12 16.44 6.15 -1.48
N GLY A 13 17.23 5.49 -0.65
CA GLY A 13 18.19 4.49 -1.11
C GLY A 13 17.49 3.19 -1.56
N GLU A 14 18.15 2.43 -2.44
CA GLU A 14 17.64 1.13 -2.93
C GLU A 14 17.23 0.21 -1.79
N LYS A 15 18.07 0.09 -0.76
CA LYS A 15 17.79 -0.71 0.44
C LYS A 15 16.52 -0.25 1.19
N GLU A 16 16.30 1.07 1.31
CA GLU A 16 15.09 1.60 1.97
C GLU A 16 13.84 1.28 1.14
N LEU A 17 13.94 1.32 -0.18
CA LEU A 17 12.86 0.94 -1.09
C LEU A 17 12.56 -0.56 -1.01
N GLU A 18 13.59 -1.41 -0.95
CA GLU A 18 13.44 -2.86 -0.73
C GLU A 18 12.78 -3.18 0.62
N GLU A 19 13.23 -2.53 1.71
CA GLU A 19 12.63 -2.68 3.03
C GLU A 19 11.15 -2.24 3.02
N ALA A 20 10.82 -1.15 2.32
CA ALA A 20 9.45 -0.71 2.13
C ALA A 20 8.63 -1.75 1.36
N LEU A 21 9.17 -2.38 0.31
CA LEU A 21 8.49 -3.44 -0.43
C LEU A 21 8.18 -4.66 0.46
N VAL A 22 9.12 -5.08 1.30
CA VAL A 22 8.91 -6.18 2.25
C VAL A 22 7.79 -5.85 3.24
N ALA A 23 7.81 -4.63 3.78
CA ALA A 23 6.80 -4.16 4.73
C ALA A 23 5.40 -4.08 4.09
N LEU A 24 5.30 -3.52 2.88
CA LEU A 24 4.03 -3.38 2.16
C LEU A 24 3.46 -4.74 1.74
N THR A 25 4.30 -5.66 1.27
CA THR A 25 3.87 -7.03 0.92
C THR A 25 3.32 -7.75 2.15
N SER A 26 4.03 -7.67 3.27
CA SER A 26 3.56 -8.22 4.55
C SER A 26 2.24 -7.61 5.01
N LEU A 27 2.00 -6.33 4.74
CA LEU A 27 0.77 -5.64 5.08
C LEU A 27 -0.40 -6.08 4.17
N ILE A 28 -0.15 -6.31 2.88
CA ILE A 28 -1.11 -6.87 1.94
C ILE A 28 -1.57 -8.25 2.43
N ASP A 29 -0.64 -9.15 2.74
CA ASP A 29 -0.95 -10.51 3.21
C ASP A 29 -1.81 -10.50 4.48
N LYS A 30 -1.50 -9.60 5.43
CA LYS A 30 -2.31 -9.41 6.64
C LYS A 30 -3.71 -8.91 6.33
N CYS A 31 -3.83 -7.97 5.39
CA CYS A 31 -5.13 -7.46 4.95
C CYS A 31 -5.96 -8.53 4.23
N GLU A 32 -5.34 -9.39 3.42
CA GLU A 32 -6.01 -10.51 2.76
C GLU A 32 -6.53 -11.53 3.77
N LYS A 33 -5.66 -11.99 4.69
CA LYS A 33 -6.05 -12.91 5.78
C LYS A 33 -7.15 -12.32 6.66
N ALA A 34 -7.15 -11.01 6.90
CA ALA A 34 -8.21 -10.34 7.64
C ALA A 34 -9.51 -10.27 6.82
N LYS A 35 -9.43 -9.99 5.52
CA LYS A 35 -10.59 -9.93 4.62
C LYS A 35 -11.34 -11.27 4.58
N ASP A 36 -10.61 -12.38 4.60
CA ASP A 36 -11.19 -13.72 4.49
C ASP A 36 -12.00 -14.13 5.73
N LYS A 37 -11.77 -13.48 6.87
CA LYS A 37 -12.52 -13.69 8.12
C LYS A 37 -13.76 -12.81 8.24
N LEU A 38 -14.02 -11.93 7.26
CA LEU A 38 -15.12 -10.97 7.31
C LEU A 38 -16.28 -11.40 6.42
N GLU A 39 -17.49 -11.11 6.89
CA GLU A 39 -18.72 -11.28 6.12
C GLU A 39 -18.64 -10.56 4.76
N GLN A 40 -19.12 -11.24 3.71
CA GLN A 40 -18.96 -10.83 2.31
C GLN A 40 -19.61 -9.47 1.96
N SER A 41 -20.50 -8.97 2.81
CA SER A 41 -21.23 -7.70 2.65
C SER A 41 -20.88 -6.66 3.71
N SER A 42 -19.87 -6.93 4.56
CA SER A 42 -19.47 -5.99 5.61
C SER A 42 -18.75 -4.76 5.05
N SER A 43 -19.00 -3.59 5.65
CA SER A 43 -18.29 -2.35 5.31
C SER A 43 -16.78 -2.49 5.54
N GLN A 44 -16.39 -3.29 6.53
CA GLN A 44 -15.01 -3.65 6.83
C GLN A 44 -14.34 -4.42 5.68
N GLN A 45 -15.06 -5.36 5.03
CA GLN A 45 -14.53 -6.07 3.87
C GLN A 45 -14.29 -5.12 2.69
N THR A 46 -15.23 -4.20 2.44
CA THR A 46 -15.08 -3.17 1.39
C THR A 46 -13.88 -2.26 1.67
N LEU A 47 -13.69 -1.86 2.93
CA LEU A 47 -12.53 -1.06 3.35
C LEU A 47 -11.20 -1.80 3.11
N LEU A 48 -11.11 -3.08 3.49
CA LEU A 48 -9.91 -3.88 3.27
C LEU A 48 -9.60 -4.09 1.79
N LYS A 49 -10.61 -4.35 0.95
CA LYS A 49 -10.44 -4.44 -0.52
C LYS A 49 -9.82 -3.15 -1.09
N ARG A 50 -10.31 -1.97 -0.66
CA ARG A 50 -9.78 -0.67 -1.09
C ARG A 50 -8.34 -0.45 -0.60
N ARG A 51 -8.04 -0.83 0.64
CA ARG A 51 -6.68 -0.73 1.20
C ARG A 51 -5.69 -1.62 0.45
N ILE A 52 -6.03 -2.88 0.19
CA ILE A 52 -5.19 -3.81 -0.58
C ILE A 52 -4.86 -3.20 -1.96
N LYS A 53 -5.88 -2.68 -2.67
CA LYS A 53 -5.67 -2.04 -3.98
C LYS A 53 -4.73 -0.84 -3.89
N ALA A 54 -4.85 0.01 -2.87
CA ALA A 54 -3.96 1.14 -2.68
C ALA A 54 -2.51 0.70 -2.38
N LEU A 55 -2.33 -0.34 -1.57
CA LEU A 55 -1.01 -0.90 -1.26
C LEU A 55 -0.35 -1.53 -2.50
N GLN A 56 -1.11 -2.22 -3.35
CA GLN A 56 -0.61 -2.75 -4.63
C GLN A 56 -0.13 -1.65 -5.58
N ILE A 57 -0.85 -0.52 -5.62
CA ILE A 57 -0.41 0.66 -6.40
C ILE A 57 0.89 1.21 -5.81
N ALA A 58 0.99 1.37 -4.49
CA ALA A 58 2.21 1.86 -3.84
C ALA A 58 3.41 0.95 -4.11
N VAL A 59 3.25 -0.38 -4.03
CA VAL A 59 4.27 -1.37 -4.38
C VAL A 59 4.73 -1.20 -5.83
N SER A 60 3.80 -1.02 -6.76
CA SER A 60 4.12 -0.82 -8.18
C SER A 60 4.95 0.44 -8.40
N LEU A 61 4.54 1.55 -7.78
CA LEU A 61 5.26 2.83 -7.84
C LEU A 61 6.66 2.76 -7.22
N ILE A 62 6.85 1.98 -6.16
CA ILE A 62 8.17 1.78 -5.54
C ILE A 62 9.06 0.94 -6.45
N LYS A 63 8.52 -0.12 -7.06
CA LYS A 63 9.27 -0.95 -8.02
C LYS A 63 9.71 -0.18 -9.27
N GLU A 64 9.02 0.90 -9.65
CA GLU A 64 9.47 1.81 -10.72
C GLU A 64 10.65 2.72 -10.30
N LYS A 65 11.02 2.73 -9.01
CA LYS A 65 12.08 3.58 -8.43
C LYS A 65 13.32 2.81 -7.99
N ILE A 66 13.26 1.48 -8.00
CA ILE A 66 14.39 0.57 -7.84
C ILE A 66 14.92 0.28 -9.24
#